data_AF-A0AAU9IE14-F1
#
_entry.id   AF-A0AAU9IE14-F1
#
_cell.length_a   1.000
_cell.length_b   1.000
_cell.length_c   1.000
_cell.angle_alpha   90.00
_cell.angle_beta   90.00
_cell.angle_gamma   90.00
#
_symmetry.space_group_name_H-M   'P 1'
#
loop_
_entity.id
_entity.type
_entity.pdbx_description
1 polymer ?
#
loop_
_entity_poly.entity_id
_entity_poly.type
_entity_poly.pdbx_seq_one_letter_code
_entity_poly.pdbx_strand_id
1 'polypeptide(L)'
;MASCPPLDLPVPDKNKKLINLSKQVLEKVKNSEVTTGNQIAKAILKDFPESTYEAEFKNIQRRVYDALNVLQAIDVISKIRNEIRYKGIINNEQLERMKLSVEQNRKRNMQKKKALAENIFQYIAIHKLMQRNKEQRKKKLVELPCLIVGGGDANIDIQEDSVRLTSPIGFTIANDTHLLSRLDLHCFRSEELPENFPDELINLIGSNDFVKTEDLRIRERDYRQMLLQLTENQ
;
A
#
# COMPACT_ATOMS: atom_id res chain seq x y z
N MET A 1 84.12 6.42 1.17
CA MET A 1 83.05 5.60 0.55
C MET A 1 82.20 5.02 1.67
N ALA A 2 80.96 5.50 1.82
CA ALA A 2 79.88 4.82 2.53
C ALA A 2 78.57 5.48 2.07
N SER A 3 78.03 4.99 0.96
CA SER A 3 76.71 5.39 0.46
C SER A 3 75.65 4.69 1.33
N CYS A 4 74.86 5.47 2.07
CA CYS A 4 73.66 4.96 2.74
C CYS A 4 72.73 4.30 1.71
N PRO A 5 72.12 3.14 2.02
CA PRO A 5 71.08 2.58 1.18
C PRO A 5 69.83 3.49 1.22
N PRO A 6 69.05 3.57 0.13
CA PRO A 6 67.80 4.32 0.14
C PRO A 6 66.82 3.64 1.09
N LEU A 7 66.25 4.40 2.02
CA LEU A 7 65.07 3.98 2.78
C LEU A 7 63.90 3.88 1.80
N ASP A 8 63.42 2.67 1.56
CA ASP A 8 62.18 2.43 0.82
C ASP A 8 61.05 3.25 1.45
N LEU A 9 60.53 4.21 0.67
CA LEU A 9 59.38 5.01 1.07
C LEU A 9 58.13 4.11 1.16
N PRO A 10 57.28 4.25 2.19
CA PRO A 10 56.11 3.40 2.35
C PRO A 10 55.13 3.64 1.19
N VAL A 11 54.73 2.56 0.53
CA VAL A 11 53.69 2.52 -0.51
C VAL A 11 52.41 3.20 0.01
N PRO A 12 51.74 4.08 -0.77
CA PRO A 12 50.66 4.92 -0.26
C PRO A 12 49.47 4.11 0.27
N ASP A 13 49.19 4.29 1.56
CA ASP A 13 48.18 3.65 2.42
C ASP A 13 46.71 3.88 2.03
N LYS A 14 46.45 4.46 0.86
CA LYS A 14 45.09 4.80 0.43
C LYS A 14 44.25 3.55 0.12
N ASN A 15 44.85 2.49 -0.43
CA ASN A 15 44.10 1.28 -0.83
C ASN A 15 43.77 0.34 0.35
N LYS A 16 44.37 0.54 1.53
CA LYS A 16 44.16 -0.34 2.70
C LYS A 16 42.97 0.06 3.57
N LYS A 17 42.38 1.24 3.35
CA LYS A 17 41.21 1.69 4.11
C LYS A 17 39.99 0.82 3.83
N LEU A 18 39.22 0.52 4.88
CA LEU A 18 38.01 -0.32 4.79
C LEU A 18 37.01 0.18 3.75
N ILE A 19 36.83 1.49 3.60
CA ILE A 19 35.93 2.08 2.59
C ILE A 19 36.33 1.64 1.17
N ASN A 20 37.63 1.63 0.88
CA ASN A 20 38.15 1.27 -0.44
C ASN A 20 38.10 -0.24 -0.67
N LEU A 21 38.42 -1.03 0.36
CA LEU A 21 38.27 -2.49 0.33
C LEU A 21 36.80 -2.89 0.14
N SER A 22 35.86 -2.26 0.85
CA SER A 22 34.41 -2.51 0.69
C SER A 22 33.92 -2.18 -0.72
N LYS A 23 34.41 -1.08 -1.31
CA LYS A 23 34.10 -0.73 -2.70
C LYS A 23 34.63 -1.78 -3.68
N GLN A 24 35.85 -2.26 -3.49
CA GLN A 24 36.43 -3.32 -4.33
C GLN A 24 35.70 -4.66 -4.17
N VAL A 25 35.34 -5.03 -2.93
CA VAL A 25 34.54 -6.24 -2.65
C VAL A 25 33.21 -6.18 -3.40
N LEU A 26 32.52 -5.04 -3.35
CA LEU A 26 31.26 -4.86 -4.07
C LEU A 26 31.43 -4.98 -5.59
N GLU A 27 32.44 -4.34 -6.18
CA GLU A 27 32.72 -4.44 -7.63
C GLU A 27 33.06 -5.88 -8.05
N LYS A 28 33.86 -6.60 -7.25
CA LYS A 28 34.20 -8.00 -7.55
C LYS A 28 33.00 -8.93 -7.46
N VAL A 29 32.12 -8.73 -6.47
CA VAL A 29 30.87 -9.49 -6.34
C VAL A 29 29.89 -9.13 -7.45
N LYS A 30 29.84 -7.87 -7.89
CA LYS A 30 28.96 -7.42 -8.99
C LYS A 30 29.38 -7.99 -10.35
N ASN A 31 30.69 -8.06 -10.62
CA ASN A 31 31.24 -8.54 -11.90
C ASN A 31 31.30 -10.07 -11.99
N SER A 32 30.97 -10.79 -10.93
CA SER A 32 31.06 -12.24 -10.86
C SER A 32 29.71 -12.82 -10.42
N GLU A 33 29.14 -13.76 -11.18
CA GLU A 33 27.82 -14.32 -10.85
C GLU A 33 27.81 -15.11 -9.54
N VAL A 34 28.86 -15.89 -9.27
CA VAL A 34 29.06 -16.67 -8.04
C VAL A 34 30.51 -16.57 -7.60
N THR A 35 30.74 -16.20 -6.33
CA THR A 35 32.09 -16.06 -5.76
C THR A 35 32.15 -16.57 -4.32
N THR A 36 33.37 -16.72 -3.80
CA THR A 36 33.61 -17.03 -2.39
C THR A 36 34.47 -15.96 -1.73
N GLY A 37 34.36 -15.80 -0.41
CA GLY A 37 35.11 -14.78 0.33
C GLY A 37 36.64 -14.90 0.15
N ASN A 38 37.15 -16.12 0.08
CA ASN A 38 38.58 -16.38 -0.17
C ASN A 38 38.99 -16.00 -1.60
N GLN A 39 38.15 -16.25 -2.60
CA GLN A 39 38.43 -15.82 -3.99
C GLN A 39 38.45 -14.30 -4.10
N ILE A 40 37.52 -13.61 -3.43
CA ILE A 40 37.47 -12.15 -3.38
C ILE A 40 38.74 -11.59 -2.72
N ALA A 41 39.16 -12.16 -1.59
CA ALA A 41 40.39 -11.75 -0.89
C ALA A 41 41.64 -11.91 -1.77
N LYS A 42 41.77 -13.05 -2.47
CA LYS A 42 42.89 -13.27 -3.42
C LYS A 42 42.85 -12.32 -4.62
N ALA A 43 41.65 -12.05 -5.15
CA ALA A 43 41.47 -11.15 -6.29
C ALA A 43 41.82 -9.69 -5.94
N ILE A 44 41.53 -9.26 -4.72
CA ILE A 44 41.92 -7.93 -4.20
C ILE A 44 43.43 -7.87 -3.94
N LEU A 45 44.02 -8.92 -3.37
CA LEU A 45 45.45 -8.96 -3.09
C LEU A 45 46.31 -8.86 -4.37
N LYS A 46 45.82 -9.35 -5.51
CA LYS A 46 46.51 -9.23 -6.81
C LYS A 46 46.76 -7.77 -7.24
N ASP A 47 45.99 -6.83 -6.70
CA ASP A 47 46.14 -5.40 -6.99
C ASP A 47 47.22 -4.72 -6.11
N PHE A 48 47.93 -5.49 -5.25
CA PHE A 48 49.03 -5.05 -4.37
C PHE A 48 50.40 -5.63 -4.81
N PRO A 49 51.54 -5.02 -4.42
CA PRO A 49 52.89 -5.47 -4.81
C PRO A 49 53.31 -6.82 -4.19
N GLU A 50 54.01 -7.66 -4.98
CA GLU A 50 54.38 -9.08 -4.66
C GLU A 50 55.13 -9.27 -3.35
N SER A 51 55.88 -8.27 -2.92
CA SER A 51 56.70 -8.32 -1.70
C SER A 51 55.90 -8.41 -0.40
N THR A 52 54.57 -8.24 -0.40
CA THR A 52 53.76 -8.20 0.84
C THR A 52 52.59 -9.21 0.88
N TYR A 53 52.54 -10.17 -0.04
CA TYR A 53 51.35 -11.03 -0.25
C TYR A 53 50.93 -11.86 0.96
N GLU A 54 51.86 -12.57 1.61
CA GLU A 54 51.51 -13.44 2.74
C GLU A 54 51.11 -12.66 4.00
N ALA A 55 51.78 -11.53 4.26
CA ALA A 55 51.52 -10.70 5.43
C ALA A 55 50.17 -9.97 5.31
N GLU A 56 49.82 -9.48 4.11
CA GLU A 56 48.58 -8.71 3.90
C GLU A 56 47.36 -9.59 3.65
N PHE A 57 47.52 -10.85 3.21
CA PHE A 57 46.39 -11.74 2.92
C PHE A 57 45.43 -11.89 4.11
N LYS A 58 45.94 -12.17 5.32
CA LYS A 58 45.09 -12.33 6.52
C LYS A 58 44.34 -11.05 6.88
N ASN A 59 44.98 -9.89 6.69
CA ASN A 59 44.38 -8.60 6.98
C ASN A 59 43.25 -8.29 5.98
N ILE A 60 43.53 -8.41 4.68
CA ILE A 60 42.55 -8.22 3.61
C ILE A 60 41.40 -9.21 3.77
N GLN A 61 41.69 -10.48 4.03
CA GLN A 61 40.68 -11.50 4.25
C GLN A 61 39.72 -11.13 5.40
N ARG A 62 40.25 -10.65 6.53
CA ARG A 62 39.43 -10.18 7.65
C ARG A 62 38.52 -9.02 7.24
N ARG A 63 39.03 -8.06 6.44
CA ARG A 63 38.28 -6.89 5.96
C ARG A 63 37.23 -7.24 4.91
N VAL A 64 37.51 -8.22 4.04
CA VAL A 64 36.55 -8.74 3.07
C VAL A 64 35.34 -9.33 3.80
N TYR A 65 35.55 -10.09 4.87
CA TYR A 65 34.43 -10.62 5.66
C TYR A 65 33.63 -9.51 6.37
N ASP A 66 34.28 -8.45 6.87
CA ASP A 66 33.55 -7.28 7.40
C ASP A 66 32.65 -6.66 6.33
N ALA A 67 33.18 -6.41 5.14
CA ALA A 67 32.43 -5.83 4.03
C ALA A 67 31.27 -6.73 3.59
N LEU A 68 31.50 -8.03 3.44
CA LEU A 68 30.48 -9.00 3.05
C LEU A 68 29.35 -9.10 4.08
N ASN A 69 29.67 -9.08 5.38
CA ASN A 69 28.66 -9.14 6.43
C ASN A 69 27.73 -7.92 6.38
N VAL A 70 28.29 -6.73 6.16
CA VAL A 70 27.50 -5.50 6.02
C VAL A 70 26.66 -5.54 4.74
N LEU A 71 27.26 -5.89 3.60
CA LEU A 71 26.55 -6.02 2.31
C LEU A 71 25.41 -7.04 2.36
N GLN A 72 25.57 -8.11 3.14
CA GLN A 72 24.53 -9.10 3.38
C GLN A 72 23.41 -8.52 4.26
N ALA A 73 23.75 -7.75 5.29
CA ALA A 73 22.77 -7.14 6.19
C ALA A 73 21.87 -6.10 5.49
N ILE A 74 22.39 -5.40 4.48
CA ILE A 74 21.62 -4.45 3.64
C ILE A 74 21.01 -5.10 2.38
N ASP A 75 20.97 -6.44 2.31
CA ASP A 75 20.42 -7.27 1.24
C ASP A 75 20.97 -7.02 -0.19
N VAL A 76 22.19 -6.48 -0.29
CA VAL A 76 22.87 -6.25 -1.59
C VAL A 76 23.49 -7.53 -2.15
N ILE A 77 23.85 -8.47 -1.26
CA ILE A 77 24.40 -9.77 -1.63
C ILE A 77 23.65 -10.88 -0.90
N SER A 78 23.58 -12.06 -1.52
CA SER A 78 23.14 -13.28 -0.86
C SER A 78 24.35 -14.16 -0.54
N LYS A 79 24.34 -14.79 0.64
CA LYS A 79 25.37 -15.73 1.07
C LYS A 79 24.74 -17.06 1.46
N ILE A 80 25.08 -18.13 0.75
CA ILE A 80 24.67 -19.50 1.09
C ILE A 80 25.94 -20.30 1.34
N ARG A 81 26.16 -20.69 2.60
CA ARG A 81 27.43 -21.31 3.04
C ARG A 81 28.63 -20.40 2.66
N ASN A 82 29.39 -20.82 1.64
CA ASN A 82 30.57 -20.11 1.14
C ASN A 82 30.32 -19.38 -0.18
N GLU A 83 29.17 -19.61 -0.82
CA GLU A 83 28.79 -18.96 -2.08
C GLU A 83 28.18 -17.59 -1.82
N ILE A 84 28.64 -16.61 -2.59
CA ILE A 84 28.21 -15.22 -2.56
C ILE A 84 27.69 -14.89 -3.96
N ARG A 85 26.45 -14.37 -4.03
CA ARG A 85 25.83 -13.88 -5.26
C ARG A 85 25.37 -12.44 -5.10
N TYR A 86 25.54 -11.64 -6.14
CA TYR A 86 25.04 -10.26 -6.17
C TYR A 86 23.51 -10.24 -6.35
N LYS A 87 22.79 -9.54 -5.47
CA LYS A 87 21.33 -9.34 -5.57
C LYS A 87 20.96 -8.04 -6.26
N GLY A 88 21.83 -7.03 -6.20
CA GLY A 88 21.55 -5.68 -6.70
C GLY A 88 21.51 -4.63 -5.59
N ILE A 89 21.60 -3.36 -5.96
CA ILE A 89 21.36 -2.24 -5.04
C ILE A 89 20.07 -1.58 -5.50
N ILE A 90 19.07 -1.52 -4.61
CA ILE A 90 17.91 -0.66 -4.82
C ILE A 90 18.39 0.75 -4.52
N ASN A 91 18.47 1.60 -5.55
CA ASN A 91 18.85 2.99 -5.36
C ASN A 91 17.77 3.71 -4.53
N ASN A 92 18.14 4.75 -3.77
CA ASN A 92 17.18 5.53 -2.96
C ASN A 92 15.98 6.01 -3.79
N GLU A 93 16.19 6.47 -5.02
CA GLU A 93 15.10 6.87 -5.92
C GLU A 93 14.17 5.71 -6.33
N GLN A 94 14.70 4.50 -6.49
CA GLN A 94 13.88 3.32 -6.75
C GLN A 94 13.08 2.92 -5.51
N LEU A 95 13.69 3.00 -4.34
CA LEU A 95 13.02 2.72 -3.07
C LEU A 95 11.87 3.71 -2.84
N GLU A 96 12.10 5.01 -3.03
CA GLU A 96 11.06 6.03 -2.86
C GLU A 96 9.92 5.85 -3.88
N ARG A 97 10.24 5.53 -5.15
CA ARG A 97 9.20 5.19 -6.15
C ARG A 97 8.38 3.96 -5.74
N MET A 98 9.02 2.91 -5.22
CA MET A 98 8.31 1.72 -4.74
C MET A 98 7.41 2.04 -3.55
N LYS A 99 7.89 2.82 -2.57
CA LYS A 99 7.09 3.26 -1.42
C LYS A 99 5.85 4.04 -1.88
N LEU A 100 6.03 5.01 -2.77
CA LEU A 100 4.93 5.79 -3.35
C LEU A 100 3.92 4.89 -4.08
N SER A 101 4.41 3.94 -4.88
CA SER A 101 3.55 2.98 -5.59
C SER A 101 2.75 2.10 -4.62
N VAL A 102 3.37 1.59 -3.56
CA VAL A 102 2.71 0.80 -2.52
C VAL A 102 1.63 1.63 -1.81
N GLU A 103 1.92 2.89 -1.48
CA GLU A 103 0.95 3.78 -0.84
C GLU A 103 -0.24 4.09 -1.77
N GLN A 104 0.02 4.39 -3.05
CA GLN A 104 -1.02 4.60 -4.06
C GLN A 104 -1.90 3.35 -4.23
N ASN A 105 -1.29 2.17 -4.32
CA ASN A 105 -2.01 0.90 -4.41
C ASN A 105 -2.85 0.64 -3.15
N ARG A 106 -2.33 0.97 -1.96
CA ARG A 106 -3.07 0.86 -0.71
C ARG A 106 -4.29 1.78 -0.69
N LYS A 107 -4.15 3.04 -1.11
CA LYS A 107 -5.27 3.99 -1.25
C LYS A 107 -6.31 3.49 -2.25
N ARG A 108 -5.87 3.02 -3.42
CA ARG A 108 -6.76 2.46 -4.45
C ARG A 108 -7.51 1.23 -3.95
N ASN A 109 -6.85 0.32 -3.24
CA ASN A 109 -7.48 -0.86 -2.66
C ASN A 109 -8.51 -0.48 -1.59
N MET A 110 -8.21 0.51 -0.75
CA MET A 110 -9.16 1.01 0.24
C MET A 110 -10.41 1.60 -0.41
N GLN A 111 -10.25 2.42 -1.45
CA GLN A 111 -11.38 2.98 -2.21
C GLN A 111 -12.24 1.89 -2.87
N LYS A 112 -11.60 0.89 -3.50
CA LYS A 112 -12.32 -0.25 -4.10
C LYS A 112 -13.08 -1.07 -3.06
N LYS A 113 -12.49 -1.30 -1.88
CA LYS A 113 -13.18 -1.98 -0.78
C LYS A 113 -14.41 -1.20 -0.31
N LYS A 114 -14.27 0.13 -0.16
CA LYS A 114 -15.40 1.01 0.20
C LYS A 114 -16.53 0.95 -0.83
N ALA A 115 -16.20 1.10 -2.12
CA ALA A 115 -17.19 1.02 -3.20
C ALA A 115 -17.88 -0.35 -3.27
N LEU A 116 -17.14 -1.43 -3.02
CA LEU A 116 -17.70 -2.78 -2.96
C LEU A 116 -18.69 -2.92 -1.80
N ALA A 117 -18.35 -2.41 -0.61
CA ALA A 117 -19.23 -2.42 0.54
C ALA A 117 -20.54 -1.66 0.27
N GLU A 118 -20.44 -0.46 -0.32
CA GLU A 118 -21.60 0.35 -0.72
C GLU A 118 -22.51 -0.40 -1.70
N ASN A 119 -21.95 -1.06 -2.71
CA ASN A 119 -22.71 -1.86 -3.67
C ASN A 119 -23.42 -3.05 -3.01
N ILE A 120 -22.79 -3.69 -2.03
CA ILE A 120 -23.37 -4.81 -1.29
C ILE A 120 -24.54 -4.34 -0.42
N PHE A 121 -24.36 -3.23 0.32
CA PHE A 121 -25.45 -2.62 1.09
C PHE A 121 -26.64 -2.25 0.20
N GLN A 122 -26.38 -1.68 -0.97
CA GLN A 122 -27.44 -1.34 -1.93
C GLN A 122 -28.15 -2.58 -2.47
N TYR A 123 -27.40 -3.62 -2.86
CA TYR A 123 -27.96 -4.89 -3.33
C TYR A 123 -28.91 -5.51 -2.30
N ILE A 124 -28.48 -5.58 -1.05
CA ILE A 124 -29.26 -6.18 0.05
C ILE A 124 -30.50 -5.33 0.33
N ALA A 125 -30.35 -4.01 0.39
CA ALA A 125 -31.47 -3.10 0.63
C ALA A 125 -32.54 -3.20 -0.47
N ILE A 126 -32.13 -3.32 -1.73
CA ILE A 126 -33.05 -3.53 -2.86
C ILE A 126 -33.73 -4.90 -2.74
N HIS A 127 -32.98 -5.96 -2.44
CA HIS A 127 -33.54 -7.29 -2.32
C HIS A 127 -34.60 -7.37 -1.20
N LYS A 128 -34.30 -6.78 -0.02
CA LYS A 128 -35.25 -6.66 1.09
C LYS A 128 -36.46 -5.80 0.71
N LEU A 129 -36.25 -4.70 -0.02
CA LEU A 129 -37.36 -3.87 -0.52
C LEU A 129 -38.29 -4.67 -1.44
N MET A 130 -37.72 -5.45 -2.36
CA MET A 130 -38.48 -6.31 -3.27
C MET A 130 -39.28 -7.36 -2.53
N GLN A 131 -38.69 -8.03 -1.53
CA GLN A 131 -39.40 -9.01 -0.69
C GLN A 131 -40.57 -8.36 0.05
N ARG A 132 -40.32 -7.25 0.75
CA ARG A 132 -41.37 -6.48 1.46
C ARG A 132 -42.51 -6.05 0.53
N ASN A 133 -42.17 -5.57 -0.67
CA ASN A 133 -43.15 -5.11 -1.64
C ASN A 133 -43.96 -6.26 -2.27
N LYS A 134 -43.41 -7.49 -2.35
CA LYS A 134 -44.16 -8.68 -2.76
C LYS A 134 -45.25 -9.03 -1.74
N GLU A 135 -44.94 -8.93 -0.45
CA GLU A 135 -45.86 -9.23 0.65
C GLU A 135 -46.93 -8.14 0.84
N GLN A 136 -46.58 -6.88 0.60
CA GLN A 136 -47.47 -5.73 0.82
C GLN A 136 -47.68 -4.92 -0.47
N ARG A 137 -48.65 -5.32 -1.29
CA ARG A 137 -49.05 -4.53 -2.47
C ARG A 137 -49.74 -3.23 -2.03
N LYS A 138 -48.99 -2.12 -2.03
CA LYS A 138 -49.53 -0.77 -1.81
C LYS A 138 -50.10 -0.20 -3.11
N LYS A 139 -51.14 0.65 -2.99
CA LYS A 139 -51.84 1.27 -4.13
C LYS A 139 -51.11 2.46 -4.76
N LYS A 140 -50.15 3.07 -4.03
CA LYS A 140 -49.32 4.18 -4.52
C LYS A 140 -47.86 3.76 -4.46
N LEU A 141 -47.17 3.81 -5.58
CA LEU A 141 -45.78 3.41 -5.72
C LEU A 141 -44.95 4.54 -6.32
N VAL A 142 -43.70 4.61 -5.89
CA VAL A 142 -42.64 5.39 -6.53
C VAL A 142 -41.61 4.37 -6.96
N GLU A 143 -41.32 4.33 -8.26
CA GLU A 143 -40.32 3.43 -8.83
C GLU A 143 -38.92 4.03 -8.67
N LEU A 144 -37.91 3.15 -8.62
CA LEU A 144 -36.50 3.55 -8.61
C LEU A 144 -35.95 3.50 -10.05
N PRO A 145 -35.01 4.38 -10.45
CA PRO A 145 -34.35 5.40 -9.62
C PRO A 145 -35.22 6.65 -9.44
N CYS A 146 -35.19 7.26 -8.25
CA CYS A 146 -35.86 8.51 -7.96
C CYS A 146 -35.01 9.48 -7.12
N LEU A 147 -35.33 10.76 -7.27
CA LEU A 147 -34.76 11.84 -6.48
C LEU A 147 -35.89 12.49 -5.69
N ILE A 148 -35.71 12.58 -4.37
CA ILE A 148 -36.68 13.23 -3.49
C ILE A 148 -36.10 14.55 -3.03
N VAL A 149 -36.82 15.62 -3.32
CA VAL A 149 -36.52 16.95 -2.80
C VAL A 149 -37.47 17.20 -1.64
N GLY A 150 -36.93 17.20 -0.42
CA GLY A 150 -37.66 17.53 0.80
C GLY A 150 -37.36 18.95 1.21
N GLY A 151 -38.34 19.84 1.13
CA GLY A 151 -38.22 21.25 1.48
C GLY A 151 -39.51 21.78 2.09
N GLY A 152 -39.43 22.99 2.65
CA GLY A 152 -40.59 23.74 3.13
C GLY A 152 -41.27 24.50 1.99
N ASP A 153 -41.80 25.67 2.31
CA ASP A 153 -42.49 26.56 1.38
C ASP A 153 -41.64 26.81 0.13
N ALA A 154 -42.03 26.22 -1.00
CA ALA A 154 -41.25 26.23 -2.24
C ALA A 154 -42.17 26.53 -3.42
N ASN A 155 -41.72 27.43 -4.29
CA ASN A 155 -42.36 27.74 -5.55
C ASN A 155 -41.84 26.80 -6.64
N ILE A 156 -42.76 26.10 -7.30
CA ILE A 156 -42.47 25.09 -8.32
C ILE A 156 -42.98 25.62 -9.65
N ASP A 157 -42.07 25.91 -10.57
CA ASP A 157 -42.37 26.29 -11.95
C ASP A 157 -42.02 25.13 -12.88
N ILE A 158 -43.03 24.55 -13.52
CA ILE A 158 -42.89 23.39 -14.41
C ILE A 158 -42.96 23.91 -15.84
N GLN A 159 -41.81 23.87 -16.53
CA GLN A 159 -41.67 24.19 -17.95
C GLN A 159 -41.68 22.88 -18.77
N GLU A 160 -41.76 22.97 -20.10
CA GLU A 160 -41.84 21.78 -20.98
C GLU A 160 -40.66 20.82 -20.77
N ASP A 161 -39.45 21.36 -20.62
CA ASP A 161 -38.20 20.56 -20.52
C ASP A 161 -37.51 20.66 -19.15
N SER A 162 -38.02 21.46 -18.21
CA SER A 162 -37.38 21.63 -16.91
C SER A 162 -38.33 21.98 -15.79
N VAL A 163 -37.98 21.54 -14.57
CA VAL A 163 -38.68 21.92 -13.35
C VAL A 163 -37.76 22.85 -12.57
N ARG A 164 -38.22 24.09 -12.35
CA ARG A 164 -37.52 25.09 -11.54
C ARG A 164 -38.13 25.12 -10.16
N LEU A 165 -37.30 24.83 -9.16
CA LEU A 165 -37.66 24.87 -7.75
C LEU A 165 -37.00 26.10 -7.11
N THR A 166 -37.80 27.02 -6.58
CA THR A 166 -37.32 28.20 -5.84
C THR A 166 -37.86 28.15 -4.42
N SER A 167 -36.98 28.08 -3.43
CA SER A 167 -37.39 28.03 -2.02
C SER A 167 -36.68 29.14 -1.23
N PRO A 168 -37.40 30.00 -0.48
CA PRO A 168 -36.80 30.94 0.47
C PRO A 168 -36.13 30.23 1.66
N ILE A 169 -36.44 28.95 1.91
CA ILE A 169 -35.88 28.13 2.98
C ILE A 169 -34.97 27.05 2.38
N GLY A 170 -33.97 26.60 3.13
CA GLY A 170 -33.14 25.45 2.73
C GLY A 170 -33.98 24.20 2.46
N PHE A 171 -33.60 23.45 1.42
CA PHE A 171 -34.18 22.16 1.09
C PHE A 171 -33.12 21.06 1.13
N THR A 172 -33.57 19.81 1.19
CA THR A 172 -32.74 18.61 1.20
C THR A 172 -33.01 17.78 -0.04
N ILE A 173 -31.96 17.24 -0.65
CA ILE A 173 -32.08 16.30 -1.77
C ILE A 173 -31.64 14.93 -1.27
N ALA A 174 -32.49 13.92 -1.46
CA ALA A 174 -32.21 12.53 -1.15
C ALA A 174 -32.30 11.70 -2.42
N ASN A 175 -31.31 10.85 -2.65
CA ASN A 175 -31.32 9.84 -3.72
C ASN A 175 -31.79 8.48 -3.18
N ASP A 176 -31.88 7.49 -4.07
CA ASP A 176 -32.26 6.11 -3.74
C ASP A 176 -31.50 5.54 -2.54
N THR A 177 -30.18 5.70 -2.49
CA THR A 177 -29.34 5.19 -1.39
C THR A 177 -29.71 5.81 -0.06
N HIS A 178 -30.01 7.11 -0.02
CA HIS A 178 -30.48 7.79 1.19
C HIS A 178 -31.86 7.27 1.63
N LEU A 179 -32.74 6.93 0.69
CA LEU A 179 -34.05 6.36 1.00
C LEU A 179 -33.94 4.94 1.56
N LEU A 180 -33.13 4.10 0.91
CA LEU A 180 -32.85 2.74 1.36
C LEU A 180 -32.19 2.73 2.74
N SER A 181 -31.32 3.72 3.02
CA SER A 181 -30.73 3.92 4.34
C SER A 181 -31.78 4.29 5.39
N ARG A 182 -32.64 5.28 5.12
CA ARG A 182 -33.72 5.70 6.04
C ARG A 182 -34.79 4.64 6.30
N LEU A 183 -34.92 3.66 5.42
CA LEU A 183 -35.82 2.52 5.59
C LEU A 183 -35.17 1.36 6.37
N ASP A 184 -33.92 1.54 6.84
CA ASP A 184 -33.12 0.54 7.54
C ASP A 184 -32.92 -0.77 6.78
N LEU A 185 -33.09 -0.76 5.45
CA LEU A 185 -33.01 -1.96 4.61
C LEU A 185 -31.57 -2.38 4.30
N HIS A 186 -30.62 -1.47 4.48
CA HIS A 186 -29.19 -1.70 4.33
C HIS A 186 -28.57 -2.49 5.49
N CYS A 187 -29.25 -2.57 6.63
CA CYS A 187 -28.84 -3.38 7.78
C CYS A 187 -29.28 -4.83 7.56
N PHE A 188 -28.37 -5.77 7.75
CA PHE A 188 -28.67 -7.19 7.66
C PHE A 188 -27.78 -7.97 8.63
N ARG A 189 -28.33 -9.08 9.14
CA ARG A 189 -27.52 -10.10 9.81
C ARG A 189 -26.98 -11.06 8.77
N SER A 190 -25.84 -11.69 9.03
CA SER A 190 -25.31 -12.73 8.14
C SER A 190 -26.32 -13.87 7.93
N GLU A 191 -27.21 -14.11 8.89
CA GLU A 191 -28.29 -15.11 8.80
C GLU A 191 -29.44 -14.71 7.85
N GLU A 192 -29.59 -13.42 7.53
CA GLU A 192 -30.68 -12.88 6.69
C GLU A 192 -30.30 -12.78 5.21
N LEU A 193 -29.06 -13.15 4.86
CA LEU A 193 -28.58 -13.12 3.49
C LEU A 193 -29.21 -14.25 2.67
N PRO A 194 -29.45 -14.04 1.36
CA PRO A 194 -29.87 -15.12 0.47
C PRO A 194 -28.89 -16.30 0.55
N GLU A 195 -29.37 -17.55 0.50
CA GLU A 195 -28.54 -18.77 0.58
C GLU A 195 -27.41 -18.81 -0.48
N ASN A 196 -27.57 -18.07 -1.58
CA ASN A 196 -26.59 -17.99 -2.66
C ASN A 196 -25.68 -16.75 -2.58
N PHE A 197 -25.68 -16.01 -1.47
CA PHE A 197 -24.81 -14.84 -1.32
C PHE A 197 -23.36 -15.27 -1.10
N PRO A 198 -22.37 -14.73 -1.85
CA PRO A 198 -20.99 -15.16 -1.71
C PRO A 198 -20.38 -14.76 -0.36
N ASP A 199 -20.07 -15.74 0.49
CA ASP A 199 -19.45 -15.53 1.82
C ASP A 199 -18.10 -14.81 1.75
N GLU A 200 -17.39 -14.94 0.63
CA GLU A 200 -16.12 -14.25 0.39
C GLU A 200 -16.26 -12.72 0.47
N LEU A 201 -17.39 -12.18 0.01
CA LEU A 201 -17.68 -10.75 0.05
C LEU A 201 -17.89 -10.25 1.47
N ILE A 202 -18.50 -11.08 2.33
CA ILE A 202 -18.71 -10.79 3.75
C ILE A 202 -17.36 -10.67 4.46
N ASN A 203 -16.47 -11.64 4.21
CA ASN A 203 -15.13 -11.65 4.78
C ASN A 203 -14.28 -10.46 4.32
N LEU A 204 -14.50 -9.96 3.10
CA LEU A 204 -13.74 -8.85 2.54
C LEU A 204 -14.11 -7.48 3.15
N ILE A 205 -15.38 -7.31 3.56
CA ILE A 205 -15.91 -6.12 4.21
C ILE A 205 -15.47 -6.06 5.69
N GLY A 206 -15.25 -7.22 6.33
CA GLY A 206 -14.73 -7.30 7.69
C GLY A 206 -15.81 -7.14 8.77
N SER A 207 -15.70 -7.92 9.84
CA SER A 207 -16.75 -8.11 10.88
C SER A 207 -17.26 -6.83 11.58
N ASN A 208 -16.57 -5.69 11.45
CA ASN A 208 -16.92 -4.42 12.12
C ASN A 208 -17.89 -3.52 11.32
N ASP A 209 -18.02 -3.76 10.01
CA ASP A 209 -18.98 -3.07 9.14
C ASP A 209 -20.36 -3.76 9.17
N PHE A 210 -20.44 -4.96 9.77
CA PHE A 210 -21.70 -5.63 10.09
C PHE A 210 -22.26 -5.04 11.40
N VAL A 211 -23.31 -4.24 11.28
CA VAL A 211 -23.94 -3.60 12.44
C VAL A 211 -24.64 -4.67 13.29
N LYS A 212 -24.10 -4.95 14.47
CA LYS A 212 -24.88 -5.48 15.59
C LYS A 212 -25.83 -4.36 16.05
N THR A 213 -27.11 -4.71 16.17
CA THR A 213 -28.27 -3.84 16.40
C THR A 213 -28.19 -2.83 17.57
N GLU A 214 -27.18 -2.88 18.44
CA GLU A 214 -27.11 -2.04 19.64
C GLU A 214 -26.42 -0.68 19.44
N ASP A 215 -25.64 -0.49 18.36
CA ASP A 215 -24.89 0.76 18.11
C ASP A 215 -25.59 1.76 17.16
N LEU A 216 -26.87 1.53 16.84
CA LEU A 216 -27.62 2.28 15.81
C LEU A 216 -27.69 3.81 16.05
N ARG A 217 -27.49 4.29 17.29
CA ARG A 217 -27.50 5.73 17.59
C ARG A 217 -26.15 6.43 17.44
N ILE A 218 -25.05 5.68 17.45
CA ILE A 218 -23.70 6.25 17.50
C ILE A 218 -23.17 6.53 16.08
N ARG A 219 -23.60 5.77 15.07
CA ARG A 219 -23.10 5.89 13.68
C ARG A 219 -23.96 6.70 12.68
N GLU A 220 -25.11 7.24 13.09
CA GLU A 220 -25.84 8.21 12.24
C GLU A 220 -25.02 9.51 12.04
N ARG A 221 -24.09 9.80 12.96
CA ARG A 221 -23.08 10.86 12.85
C ARG A 221 -21.88 10.46 11.99
N ASP A 222 -21.39 9.22 12.11
CA ASP A 222 -20.17 8.77 11.40
C ASP A 222 -20.37 8.62 9.89
N TYR A 223 -21.54 8.16 9.42
CA TYR A 223 -21.78 8.06 7.98
C TYR A 223 -21.99 9.43 7.30
N ARG A 224 -22.66 10.37 7.99
CA ARG A 224 -22.76 11.77 7.55
C ARG A 224 -21.39 12.47 7.55
N GLN A 225 -20.55 12.26 8.57
CA GLN A 225 -19.19 12.81 8.61
C GLN A 225 -18.26 12.18 7.56
N MET A 226 -18.38 10.87 7.31
CA MET A 226 -17.62 10.19 6.26
C MET A 226 -17.97 10.68 4.84
N LEU A 227 -19.20 11.15 4.63
CA LEU A 227 -19.64 11.77 3.37
C LEU A 227 -19.25 13.26 3.29
N LEU A 228 -19.25 14.01 4.40
CA LEU A 228 -18.91 15.44 4.45
C LEU A 228 -17.39 15.73 4.44
N GLN A 229 -16.56 14.88 5.04
CA GLN A 229 -15.08 15.04 4.98
C GLN A 229 -14.51 14.85 3.56
N LEU A 230 -15.29 14.29 2.63
CA LEU A 230 -14.94 14.16 1.21
C LEU A 230 -15.16 15.46 0.42
N THR A 231 -15.86 16.45 0.98
CA THR A 231 -16.15 17.73 0.33
C THR A 231 -15.30 18.90 0.82
N GLU A 232 -14.60 18.78 1.95
CA GLU A 232 -13.81 19.88 2.55
C GLU A 232 -12.29 19.82 2.23
N ASN A 233 -11.82 18.82 1.48
CA ASN A 233 -10.41 18.71 1.03
C ASN A 233 -10.24 18.84 -0.50
N GLN A 234 -11.12 19.60 -1.16
CA GLN A 234 -10.90 20.10 -2.53
C GLN A 234 -10.60 21.59 -2.52
#